data_AF-A0A914KS92-F1
#
_entry.id   AF-A0A914KS92-F1
#
_cell.length_a   1.000
_cell.length_b   1.000
_cell.length_c   1.000
_cell.angle_alpha   90.00
_cell.angle_beta   90.00
_cell.angle_gamma   90.00
#
_symmetry.space_group_name_H-M   'P 1'
#
loop_
_entity.id
_entity.type
_entity.pdbx_description
1 polymer ?
#
loop_
_entity_poly.entity_id
_entity_poly.type
_entity_poly.pdbx_seq_one_letter_code
_entity_poly.pdbx_strand_id
1 'polypeptide(L)'
;MTEDLPMGSPPSSLPQTPPSHTGTVPRSGSPIPSDLRHRVPAIFSGHTPSFMEKRRSSIVMGQRSVDLLMEQPGEPMPRFVIFIIRCYRRWGYFIADHSLKAILICVLISLVCLYFVLTTKQENDITGYSPYGARARTEFTRYQEFFSHDGPGITVYIFALAKDGGNMLRERYLNETVEILNLANENVTLQQNGHNRSFAQFCRSFCKINEPVRGFYNGFRLQLESIAMGNKPNSRINLNYPKSQILGQTFTLQVIRHGKNIREK
;
A
#
# COMPACT_ATOMS: atom_id res chain seq x y z
N MET A 1 12.72 -40.54 -41.00
CA MET A 1 13.71 -39.45 -41.00
C MET A 1 12.92 -38.20 -40.59
N THR A 2 12.43 -38.04 -39.36
CA THR A 2 13.11 -38.05 -38.05
C THR A 2 14.40 -37.25 -38.09
N GLU A 3 14.32 -36.00 -37.61
CA GLU A 3 15.27 -35.46 -36.63
C GLU A 3 14.53 -34.51 -35.69
N ASP A 4 14.42 -34.97 -34.45
CA ASP A 4 13.94 -34.27 -33.26
C ASP A 4 15.01 -33.30 -32.75
N LEU A 5 14.62 -32.09 -32.36
CA LEU A 5 15.40 -31.23 -31.45
C LEU A 5 14.51 -30.82 -30.27
N PRO A 6 14.91 -31.11 -29.02
CA PRO A 6 14.05 -30.95 -27.85
C PRO A 6 14.04 -29.50 -27.37
N MET A 7 12.84 -28.94 -27.15
CA MET A 7 12.68 -27.73 -26.35
C MET A 7 12.96 -28.06 -24.88
N GLY A 8 14.04 -27.50 -24.36
CA GLY A 8 14.44 -27.60 -22.96
C GLY A 8 13.36 -27.09 -22.01
N SER A 9 13.16 -27.84 -20.94
CA SER A 9 12.36 -27.50 -19.77
C SER A 9 12.83 -26.20 -19.10
N PRO A 10 11.91 -25.29 -18.69
CA PRO A 10 12.28 -24.16 -17.84
C PRO A 10 12.62 -24.63 -16.41
N PRO A 11 13.61 -24.01 -15.74
CA PRO A 11 14.03 -24.41 -14.41
C PRO A 11 12.95 -24.11 -13.37
N SER A 12 12.61 -25.14 -12.61
CA SER A 12 11.81 -25.10 -11.39
C SER A 12 12.64 -24.52 -10.23
N SER A 13 12.65 -23.20 -10.07
CA SER A 13 13.12 -22.56 -8.84
C SER A 13 11.96 -21.85 -8.14
N LEU A 14 11.42 -22.53 -7.13
CA LEU A 14 10.54 -21.96 -6.11
C LEU A 14 11.23 -20.78 -5.41
N PRO A 15 10.51 -19.70 -5.07
CA PRO A 15 10.99 -18.73 -4.08
C PRO A 15 11.13 -19.42 -2.73
N GLN A 16 12.36 -19.53 -2.24
CA GLN A 16 12.64 -19.96 -0.87
C GLN A 16 12.09 -18.90 0.08
N THR A 17 11.12 -19.28 0.90
CA THR A 17 10.70 -18.50 2.07
C THR A 17 11.86 -18.39 3.07
N PRO A 18 12.13 -17.22 3.65
CA PRO A 18 13.14 -17.09 4.69
C PRO A 18 12.75 -17.91 5.93
N PRO A 19 13.73 -18.44 6.68
CA PRO A 19 13.46 -19.25 7.86
C PRO A 19 12.74 -18.43 8.94
N SER A 20 11.67 -19.01 9.47
CA SER A 20 10.99 -18.56 10.67
C SER A 20 11.93 -18.72 11.87
N HIS A 21 12.51 -17.62 12.36
CA HIS A 21 13.10 -17.60 13.68
C HIS A 21 11.98 -17.61 14.73
N THR A 22 11.70 -18.79 15.26
CA THR A 22 11.03 -18.99 16.55
C THR A 22 11.95 -18.51 17.66
N GLY A 23 11.82 -17.23 18.00
CA GLY A 23 12.36 -16.64 19.23
C GLY A 23 11.26 -16.52 20.27
N THR A 24 11.22 -17.47 21.20
CA THR A 24 10.36 -17.46 22.38
C THR A 24 10.70 -16.25 23.25
N VAL A 25 9.77 -15.31 23.43
CA VAL A 25 9.91 -14.20 24.39
C VAL A 25 9.45 -14.69 25.77
N PRO A 26 10.32 -14.75 26.79
CA PRO A 26 9.86 -14.93 28.16
C PRO A 26 9.39 -13.58 28.69
N ARG A 27 8.11 -13.52 29.08
CA ARG A 27 7.54 -12.45 29.88
C ARG A 27 7.95 -12.71 31.33
N SER A 28 8.97 -12.01 31.83
CA SER A 28 9.27 -11.91 33.26
C SER A 28 9.51 -10.45 33.60
N GLY A 29 8.64 -9.91 34.45
CA GLY A 29 8.76 -8.59 35.02
C GLY A 29 9.56 -8.63 36.31
N SER A 30 10.59 -7.80 36.40
CA SER A 30 11.10 -7.19 37.64
C SER A 30 11.99 -5.99 37.27
N PRO A 31 12.20 -5.03 38.18
CA PRO A 31 12.17 -3.61 37.86
C PRO A 31 13.49 -3.05 37.33
N ILE A 32 13.36 -2.01 36.51
CA ILE A 32 14.45 -1.16 36.01
C ILE A 32 15.21 -0.59 37.22
N PRO A 33 16.54 -0.78 37.32
CA PRO A 33 17.36 -0.09 38.31
C PRO A 33 17.34 1.41 38.02
N SER A 34 16.74 2.15 38.94
CA SER A 34 16.78 3.61 38.99
C SER A 34 18.15 4.06 39.49
N ASP A 35 19.12 4.18 38.59
CA ASP A 35 20.41 4.78 38.94
C ASP A 35 20.97 5.63 37.80
N LEU A 36 20.46 6.85 37.71
CA LEU A 36 21.26 8.05 37.42
C LEU A 36 20.47 9.31 37.81
N ARG A 37 19.87 9.26 39.01
CA ARG A 37 19.19 10.40 39.62
C ARG A 37 19.73 10.53 41.05
N HIS A 38 20.33 11.69 41.33
CA HIS A 38 20.90 12.14 42.60
C HIS A 38 22.38 11.83 42.88
N ARG A 39 23.26 12.66 42.30
CA ARG A 39 24.20 13.41 43.15
C ARG A 39 23.71 14.84 43.30
N VAL A 40 22.90 15.05 44.33
CA VAL A 40 22.71 16.35 44.97
C VAL A 40 23.65 16.36 46.18
N PRO A 41 24.69 17.20 46.22
CA PRO A 41 25.23 17.67 47.48
C PRO A 41 24.34 18.82 47.98
N ALA A 42 23.99 18.72 49.25
CA ALA A 42 23.14 19.64 49.98
C ALA A 42 23.67 21.08 50.00
N ILE A 43 22.70 21.98 50.13
CA ILE A 43 22.79 23.43 50.31
C ILE A 43 23.39 23.76 51.70
N PHE A 44 24.56 24.40 51.74
CA PHE A 44 24.98 25.53 52.62
C PHE A 44 26.48 25.82 52.31
N SER A 45 26.86 26.85 51.57
CA SER A 45 26.92 28.24 52.02
C SER A 45 27.00 29.17 50.80
N GLY A 46 26.54 30.41 50.95
CA GLY A 46 26.01 31.24 49.87
C GLY A 46 26.99 31.71 48.79
N HIS A 47 26.56 31.60 47.54
CA HIS A 47 26.70 32.64 46.50
C HIS A 47 25.79 32.28 45.32
N THR A 48 24.90 33.18 44.94
CA THR A 48 24.02 33.05 43.77
C THR A 48 24.80 33.30 42.48
N PRO A 49 24.55 32.53 41.40
CA PRO A 49 24.62 33.10 40.07
C PRO A 49 23.28 32.93 39.31
N SER A 50 22.88 34.03 38.69
CA SER A 50 21.61 34.26 38.01
C SER A 50 21.42 33.40 36.76
N PHE A 51 20.19 32.93 36.62
CA PHE A 51 19.57 32.35 35.44
C PHE A 51 19.75 33.24 34.20
N MET A 52 20.48 32.76 33.19
CA MET A 52 20.55 33.40 31.87
C MET A 52 19.29 33.04 31.07
N GLU A 53 18.30 33.92 31.18
CA GLU A 53 17.12 33.98 30.30
C GLU A 53 17.57 34.20 28.85
N LYS A 54 17.50 33.17 28.00
CA LYS A 54 17.77 33.30 26.55
C LYS A 54 16.60 34.03 25.87
N ARG A 55 16.56 35.36 25.96
CA ARG A 55 15.64 36.20 25.18
C ARG A 55 15.87 35.99 23.69
N ARG A 56 14.89 35.45 22.98
CA ARG A 56 14.82 35.56 21.51
C ARG A 56 14.45 37.01 21.19
N SER A 57 15.41 37.77 20.66
CA SER A 57 15.16 39.10 20.09
C SER A 57 14.38 38.96 18.80
N SER A 58 13.20 39.57 18.73
CA SER A 58 12.48 39.79 17.48
C SER A 58 13.35 40.64 16.54
N ILE A 59 13.56 40.14 15.33
CA ILE A 59 14.29 40.81 14.25
C ILE A 59 13.40 41.94 13.69
N VAL A 60 13.36 43.04 14.42
CA VAL A 60 13.22 44.36 13.82
C VAL A 60 14.46 45.10 14.28
N MET A 61 15.55 44.92 13.52
CA MET A 61 16.82 45.60 13.81
C MET A 61 16.66 47.08 13.50
N GLY A 62 16.12 47.83 14.46
CA GLY A 62 16.16 49.28 14.44
C GLY A 62 17.61 49.76 14.56
N GLN A 63 17.91 50.95 14.04
CA GLN A 63 19.26 51.53 14.02
C GLN A 63 19.99 51.40 15.38
N ARG A 64 19.24 51.64 16.46
CA ARG A 64 19.69 51.52 17.86
C ARG A 64 20.17 50.13 18.28
N SER A 65 19.65 49.05 17.69
CA SER A 65 20.07 47.68 18.00
C SER A 65 21.35 47.26 17.26
N VAL A 66 21.59 47.84 16.08
CA VAL A 66 22.87 47.70 15.38
C VAL A 66 23.95 48.48 16.12
N ASP A 67 23.62 49.68 16.61
CA ASP A 67 24.54 50.50 17.41
C ASP A 67 24.91 49.81 18.74
N LEU A 68 23.96 49.15 19.42
CA LEU A 68 24.24 48.36 20.63
C LEU A 68 25.13 47.13 20.37
N LEU A 69 25.09 46.55 19.17
CA LEU A 69 26.01 45.49 18.76
C LEU A 69 27.38 46.05 18.33
N MET A 70 27.46 47.33 17.96
CA MET A 70 28.70 48.04 17.64
C MET A 70 29.43 48.55 18.89
N GLU A 71 28.75 48.63 20.04
CA GLU A 71 29.30 49.18 21.30
C GLU A 71 29.83 48.11 22.27
N GLN A 72 29.77 46.82 21.92
CA GLN A 72 30.44 45.75 22.69
C GLN A 72 31.95 45.79 22.39
N PRO A 73 32.81 46.10 23.38
CA PRO A 73 34.24 46.24 23.15
C PRO A 73 34.88 44.84 23.16
N GLY A 74 35.31 44.35 21.99
CA GLY A 74 36.23 43.19 21.98
C GLY A 74 36.45 42.47 20.66
N GLU A 75 35.46 42.39 19.76
CA GLU A 75 35.61 41.63 18.50
C GLU A 75 35.03 42.46 17.34
N PRO A 76 35.83 42.82 16.31
CA PRO A 76 35.32 43.56 15.17
C PRO A 76 34.24 42.72 14.46
N MET A 77 33.02 43.25 14.40
CA MET A 77 31.89 42.56 13.79
C MET A 77 32.28 42.08 12.38
N PRO A 78 32.07 40.80 12.04
CA PRO A 78 32.56 40.25 10.78
C PRO A 78 32.02 41.07 9.61
N ARG A 79 32.91 41.49 8.70
CA ARG A 79 32.61 42.40 7.58
C ARG A 79 31.41 41.95 6.75
N PHE A 80 31.18 40.64 6.68
CA PHE A 80 30.01 40.01 6.04
C PHE A 80 28.68 40.42 6.69
N VAL A 81 28.60 40.50 8.01
CA VAL A 81 27.37 40.87 8.73
C VAL A 81 27.03 42.34 8.50
N ILE A 82 28.03 43.23 8.52
CA ILE A 82 27.85 44.65 8.21
C ILE A 82 27.36 44.83 6.76
N PHE A 83 27.92 44.06 5.83
CA PHE A 83 27.50 44.06 4.43
C PHE A 83 26.03 43.63 4.27
N ILE A 84 25.64 42.54 4.91
CA ILE A 84 24.26 42.05 4.91
C ILE A 84 23.29 43.10 5.46
N ILE A 85 23.60 43.71 6.61
CA ILE A 85 22.76 44.75 7.22
C ILE A 85 22.59 45.93 6.26
N ARG A 86 23.67 46.34 5.58
CA ARG A 86 23.62 47.43 4.60
C ARG A 86 22.73 47.08 3.39
N CYS A 87 22.82 45.84 2.89
CA CYS A 87 21.97 45.34 1.81
C CYS A 87 20.49 45.29 2.22
N TYR A 88 20.16 44.69 3.36
CA TYR A 88 18.78 44.64 3.86
C TYR A 88 18.20 46.02 4.13
N ARG A 89 19.01 46.94 4.68
CA ARG A 89 18.56 48.31 4.93
C ARG A 89 18.24 49.04 3.63
N ARG A 90 19.09 48.89 2.60
CA ARG A 90 18.85 49.48 1.26
C ARG A 90 17.59 48.91 0.61
N TRP A 91 17.37 47.61 0.71
CA TRP A 91 16.16 46.95 0.22
C TRP A 91 14.90 47.35 1.01
N GLY A 92 15.01 47.46 2.33
CA GLY A 92 13.91 47.87 3.20
C GLY A 92 13.43 49.28 2.90
N TYR A 93 14.35 50.25 2.73
CA TYR A 93 13.98 51.60 2.30
C TYR A 93 13.33 51.62 0.91
N PHE A 94 13.86 50.82 -0.03
CA PHE A 94 13.28 50.71 -1.37
C PHE A 94 11.82 50.19 -1.36
N ILE A 95 11.53 49.20 -0.51
CA ILE A 95 10.19 48.64 -0.33
C ILE A 95 9.28 49.66 0.39
N ALA A 96 9.80 50.40 1.38
CA ALA A 96 9.03 51.41 2.11
C ALA A 96 8.62 52.59 1.21
N ASP A 97 9.52 53.06 0.35
CA ASP A 97 9.24 54.15 -0.61
C ASP A 97 8.25 53.74 -1.70
N HIS A 98 8.14 52.44 -2.00
CA HIS A 98 7.28 51.90 -3.06
C HIS A 98 6.32 50.81 -2.56
N SER A 99 5.73 51.02 -1.38
CA SER A 99 4.92 50.02 -0.67
C SER A 99 3.76 49.45 -1.50
N LEU A 100 3.01 50.30 -2.21
CA LEU A 100 1.90 49.86 -3.06
C LEU A 100 2.36 49.00 -4.24
N LYS A 101 3.50 49.33 -4.87
CA LYS A 101 4.06 48.55 -5.99
C LYS A 101 4.55 47.19 -5.50
N ALA A 102 5.18 47.14 -4.32
CA ALA A 102 5.64 45.89 -3.72
C ALA A 102 4.47 44.94 -3.39
N ILE A 103 3.37 45.46 -2.82
CA ILE A 103 2.16 44.67 -2.55
C ILE A 103 1.58 44.12 -3.84
N LEU A 104 1.45 44.95 -4.88
CA LEU A 104 0.92 44.54 -6.18
C LEU A 104 1.74 43.38 -6.77
N ILE A 105 3.07 43.48 -6.75
CA ILE A 105 3.97 42.43 -7.24
C ILE A 105 3.79 41.13 -6.45
N CYS A 106 3.75 41.19 -5.12
CA CYS A 106 3.53 40.00 -4.28
C CYS A 106 2.18 39.34 -4.56
N VAL A 107 1.13 40.14 -4.76
CA VAL A 107 -0.20 39.64 -5.13
C VAL A 107 -0.18 38.99 -6.50
N LEU A 108 0.45 39.60 -7.50
CA LEU A 108 0.58 39.00 -8.84
C LEU A 108 1.32 37.66 -8.80
N ILE A 109 2.43 37.57 -8.08
CA ILE A 109 3.18 36.32 -7.93
C ILE A 109 2.30 35.26 -7.24
N SER A 110 1.58 35.66 -6.19
CA SER A 110 0.67 34.75 -5.47
C SER A 110 -0.48 34.25 -6.37
N LEU A 111 -1.04 35.11 -7.21
CA LEU A 111 -2.07 34.74 -8.19
C LEU A 111 -1.54 33.78 -9.26
N VAL A 112 -0.31 33.98 -9.73
CA VAL A 112 0.34 33.04 -10.66
C VAL A 112 0.54 31.68 -9.99
N CYS A 113 1.05 31.64 -8.76
CA CYS A 113 1.18 30.39 -8.00
C CYS A 113 -0.18 29.70 -7.78
N LEU A 114 -1.22 30.47 -7.45
CA LEU A 114 -2.58 29.94 -7.28
C LEU A 114 -3.10 29.34 -8.59
N TYR A 115 -2.88 30.01 -9.73
CA TYR A 115 -3.26 29.50 -11.04
C TYR A 115 -2.61 28.12 -11.33
N PHE A 116 -1.32 27.95 -11.01
CA PHE A 116 -0.65 26.66 -11.15
C PHE A 116 -1.25 25.58 -10.24
N VAL A 117 -1.56 25.91 -8.99
CA VAL A 117 -2.20 24.96 -8.05
C VAL A 117 -3.57 24.52 -8.58
N LEU A 118 -4.38 25.46 -9.08
CA LEU A 118 -5.71 25.15 -9.63
C LEU A 118 -5.65 24.35 -10.95
N THR A 119 -4.57 24.51 -11.71
CA THR A 119 -4.37 23.80 -13.00
C THR A 119 -3.72 22.43 -12.81
N THR A 120 -3.07 22.19 -11.67
CA THR A 120 -2.39 20.92 -11.37
C THR A 120 -3.44 19.83 -11.18
N LYS A 121 -3.43 18.82 -12.05
CA LYS A 121 -4.31 17.66 -11.95
C LYS A 121 -3.90 16.78 -10.77
N GLN A 122 -4.90 16.31 -10.02
CA GLN A 122 -4.67 15.32 -8.98
C GLN A 122 -4.56 13.93 -9.61
N GLU A 123 -3.37 13.35 -9.54
CA GLU A 123 -3.12 11.95 -9.93
C GLU A 123 -3.44 11.03 -8.74
N ASN A 124 -4.39 10.12 -8.90
CA ASN A 124 -4.73 9.11 -7.90
C ASN A 124 -4.17 7.74 -8.31
N ASP A 125 -2.84 7.64 -8.34
CA ASP A 125 -2.15 6.39 -8.63
C ASP A 125 -1.56 5.77 -7.36
N ILE A 126 -1.96 4.54 -7.07
CA ILE A 126 -1.43 3.73 -5.96
C ILE A 126 0.08 3.48 -6.10
N THR A 127 0.65 3.59 -7.31
CA THR A 127 2.10 3.41 -7.47
C THR A 127 2.90 4.51 -6.79
N GLY A 128 2.27 5.63 -6.38
CA GLY A 128 2.91 6.74 -5.66
C GLY A 128 3.59 6.36 -4.35
N TYR A 129 3.23 5.22 -3.74
CA TYR A 129 3.87 4.70 -2.52
C TYR A 129 5.19 3.95 -2.77
N SER A 130 5.55 3.71 -4.03
CA SER A 130 6.83 3.11 -4.40
C SER A 130 7.86 4.18 -4.76
N PRO A 131 9.13 4.08 -4.32
CA PRO A 131 10.12 5.11 -4.59
C PRO A 131 10.43 5.25 -6.09
N TYR A 132 10.73 6.48 -6.52
CA TYR A 132 11.19 6.78 -7.88
C TYR A 132 12.53 6.07 -8.11
N GLY A 133 12.58 5.14 -9.08
CA GLY A 133 13.76 4.31 -9.36
C GLY A 133 13.75 2.90 -8.76
N ALA A 134 12.68 2.48 -8.07
CA ALA A 134 12.57 1.10 -7.61
C ALA A 134 12.60 0.09 -8.78
N ARG A 135 13.38 -0.99 -8.65
CA ARG A 135 13.40 -2.09 -9.61
C ARG A 135 11.99 -2.66 -9.88
N ALA A 136 11.18 -2.78 -8.84
CA ALA A 136 9.80 -3.24 -8.94
C ALA A 136 8.96 -2.41 -9.92
N ARG A 137 9.19 -1.09 -10.03
CA ARG A 137 8.49 -0.24 -11.01
C ARG A 137 8.89 -0.61 -12.43
N THR A 138 10.18 -0.80 -12.70
CA THR A 138 10.65 -1.21 -14.03
C THR A 138 10.10 -2.58 -14.44
N GLU A 139 10.07 -3.54 -13.51
CA GLU A 139 9.52 -4.87 -13.75
C GLU A 139 8.00 -4.81 -13.98
N PHE A 140 7.28 -4.02 -13.19
CA PHE A 140 5.84 -3.80 -13.36
C PHE A 140 5.50 -3.15 -14.71
N THR A 141 6.26 -2.14 -15.14
CA THR A 141 6.07 -1.52 -16.46
C THR A 141 6.31 -2.53 -17.59
N ARG A 142 7.38 -3.34 -17.51
CA ARG A 142 7.61 -4.41 -18.51
C ARG A 142 6.50 -5.45 -18.50
N TYR A 143 6.06 -5.88 -17.32
CA TYR A 143 4.95 -6.81 -17.20
C TYR A 143 3.68 -6.25 -17.86
N GLN A 144 3.37 -4.97 -17.62
CA GLN A 144 2.23 -4.29 -18.23
C GLN A 144 2.35 -4.21 -19.76
N GLU A 145 3.54 -3.96 -20.31
CA GLU A 145 3.77 -3.96 -21.77
C GLU A 145 3.40 -5.30 -22.42
N PHE A 146 3.68 -6.42 -21.76
CA PHE A 146 3.38 -7.76 -22.30
C PHE A 146 1.94 -8.21 -22.05
N PHE A 147 1.39 -7.91 -20.86
CA PHE A 147 0.11 -8.50 -20.41
C PHE A 147 -1.08 -7.56 -20.49
N SER A 148 -0.88 -6.27 -20.80
CA SER A 148 -1.94 -5.25 -20.76
C SER A 148 -2.28 -4.68 -22.12
N HIS A 149 -2.44 -5.57 -23.11
CA HIS A 149 -2.99 -5.21 -24.41
C HIS A 149 -4.35 -4.49 -24.29
N ASP A 150 -5.17 -4.93 -23.32
CA ASP A 150 -6.51 -4.38 -23.04
C ASP A 150 -6.56 -3.50 -21.77
N GLY A 151 -5.39 -3.08 -21.26
CA GLY A 151 -5.25 -2.36 -19.99
C GLY A 151 -4.95 -3.27 -18.79
N PRO A 152 -4.71 -2.68 -17.60
CA PRO A 152 -4.45 -3.45 -16.38
C PRO A 152 -5.70 -4.26 -16.01
N GLY A 153 -5.52 -5.57 -15.84
CA GLY A 153 -6.59 -6.45 -15.37
C GLY A 153 -7.01 -6.09 -13.95
N ILE A 154 -8.22 -5.58 -13.78
CA ILE A 154 -8.81 -5.36 -12.46
C ILE A 154 -9.44 -6.68 -12.01
N THR A 155 -8.94 -7.22 -10.90
CA THR A 155 -9.50 -8.45 -10.33
C THR A 155 -10.40 -8.11 -9.14
N VAL A 156 -11.63 -8.60 -9.17
CA VAL A 156 -12.60 -8.45 -8.08
C VAL A 156 -12.76 -9.80 -7.38
N TYR A 157 -12.68 -9.79 -6.05
CA TYR A 157 -12.81 -10.99 -5.23
C TYR A 157 -14.11 -10.95 -4.42
N ILE A 158 -14.87 -12.03 -4.46
CA ILE A 158 -16.01 -12.28 -3.58
C ILE A 158 -15.60 -13.40 -2.62
N PHE A 159 -15.49 -13.08 -1.34
CA PHE A 159 -15.19 -14.06 -0.30
C PHE A 159 -16.49 -14.50 0.38
N ALA A 160 -16.75 -15.81 0.37
CA ALA A 160 -17.91 -16.42 1.00
C ALA A 160 -17.50 -17.19 2.25
N LEU A 161 -18.25 -17.02 3.34
CA LEU A 161 -18.06 -17.67 4.63
C LEU A 161 -19.38 -18.30 5.08
N ALA A 162 -19.29 -19.44 5.78
CA ALA A 162 -20.48 -20.12 6.28
C ALA A 162 -21.06 -19.32 7.46
N LYS A 163 -22.37 -19.04 7.42
CA LYS A 163 -23.08 -18.23 8.43
C LYS A 163 -23.06 -18.86 9.83
N ASP A 164 -22.95 -20.18 9.88
CA ASP A 164 -22.92 -20.99 11.10
C ASP A 164 -21.51 -21.25 11.63
N GLY A 165 -20.47 -20.65 11.02
CA GLY A 165 -19.07 -20.88 11.40
C GLY A 165 -18.53 -22.28 11.08
N GLY A 166 -19.30 -23.09 10.37
CA GLY A 166 -18.89 -24.42 9.92
C GLY A 166 -18.17 -24.41 8.56
N ASN A 167 -18.12 -25.56 7.91
CA ASN A 167 -17.45 -25.72 6.61
C ASN A 167 -18.34 -25.25 5.44
N MET A 168 -17.73 -24.62 4.43
CA MET A 168 -18.38 -24.24 3.17
C MET A 168 -18.64 -25.43 2.23
N LEU A 169 -18.02 -26.60 2.45
CA LEU A 169 -18.16 -27.79 1.60
C LEU A 169 -19.51 -28.53 1.73
N ARG A 170 -20.45 -28.00 2.51
CA ARG A 170 -21.79 -28.60 2.62
C ARG A 170 -22.62 -28.22 1.40
N GLU A 171 -23.50 -29.12 0.98
CA GLU A 171 -24.33 -28.98 -0.22
C GLU A 171 -25.06 -27.63 -0.30
N ARG A 172 -25.74 -27.24 0.78
CA ARG A 172 -26.48 -25.98 0.86
C ARG A 172 -25.61 -24.76 0.53
N TYR A 173 -24.44 -24.65 1.17
CA TYR A 173 -23.55 -23.50 0.97
C TYR A 173 -22.81 -23.56 -0.37
N LEU A 174 -22.48 -24.75 -0.87
CA LEU A 174 -21.92 -24.90 -2.22
C LEU A 174 -22.92 -24.49 -3.30
N ASN A 175 -24.18 -24.87 -3.16
CA ASN A 175 -25.25 -24.46 -4.08
C ASN A 175 -25.43 -22.94 -4.08
N GLU A 176 -25.54 -22.32 -2.89
CA GLU A 176 -25.60 -20.86 -2.75
C GLU A 176 -24.36 -20.17 -3.38
N THR A 177 -23.18 -20.76 -3.25
CA THR A 177 -21.94 -20.23 -3.85
C THR A 177 -21.97 -20.27 -5.38
N VAL A 178 -22.47 -21.35 -5.97
CA VAL A 178 -22.62 -21.48 -7.43
C VAL A 178 -23.70 -20.54 -7.95
N GLU A 179 -24.78 -20.33 -7.21
CA GLU A 179 -25.82 -19.37 -7.55
C GLU A 179 -25.27 -17.94 -7.59
N ILE A 180 -24.50 -17.52 -6.59
CA ILE A 180 -23.81 -16.22 -6.56
C ILE A 180 -22.87 -16.08 -7.77
N LEU A 181 -22.14 -17.15 -8.11
CA LEU A 181 -21.24 -17.15 -9.26
C LEU A 181 -21.99 -16.95 -10.58
N ASN A 182 -23.15 -17.58 -10.73
CA ASN A 182 -24.00 -17.41 -11.92
C ASN A 182 -24.54 -15.98 -12.00
N LEU A 183 -25.04 -15.45 -10.88
CA LEU A 183 -25.52 -14.09 -10.78
C LEU A 183 -24.43 -13.07 -11.15
N ALA A 184 -23.21 -13.27 -10.64
CA ALA A 184 -22.06 -12.41 -10.93
C ALA A 184 -21.66 -12.44 -12.42
N ASN A 185 -21.84 -13.58 -13.10
CA ASN A 185 -21.45 -13.73 -14.49
C ASN A 185 -22.51 -13.19 -15.48
N GLU A 186 -23.80 -13.35 -15.15
CA GLU A 186 -24.91 -13.08 -16.07
C GLU A 186 -25.63 -11.75 -15.78
N ASN A 187 -25.90 -11.45 -14.50
CA ASN A 187 -26.75 -10.30 -14.12
C ASN A 187 -25.96 -9.03 -13.84
N VAL A 188 -24.66 -9.13 -13.61
CA VAL A 188 -23.79 -7.95 -13.49
C VAL A 188 -23.57 -7.38 -14.89
N THR A 189 -24.29 -6.30 -15.20
CA THR A 189 -24.22 -5.62 -16.49
C THR A 189 -23.54 -4.27 -16.35
N LEU A 190 -22.73 -3.93 -17.35
CA LEU A 190 -22.12 -2.61 -17.50
C LEU A 190 -22.61 -1.98 -18.82
N GLN A 191 -22.93 -0.69 -18.76
CA GLN A 191 -23.21 0.13 -19.93
C GLN A 191 -21.88 0.43 -20.64
N GLN A 192 -21.69 -0.17 -21.81
CA GLN A 192 -20.54 0.12 -22.67
C GLN A 192 -21.05 0.54 -24.05
N ASN A 193 -20.69 1.74 -24.49
CA ASN A 193 -21.10 2.29 -25.80
C ASN A 193 -22.62 2.28 -26.04
N GLY A 194 -23.41 2.56 -25.00
CA GLY A 194 -24.89 2.60 -25.09
C GLY A 194 -25.58 1.23 -25.08
N HIS A 195 -24.83 0.14 -24.91
CA HIS A 195 -25.38 -1.21 -24.77
C HIS A 195 -25.06 -1.78 -23.39
N ASN A 196 -26.05 -2.44 -22.78
CA ASN A 196 -25.85 -3.24 -21.58
C ASN A 196 -25.16 -4.56 -21.95
N ARG A 197 -23.94 -4.77 -21.44
CA ARG A 197 -23.21 -6.04 -21.59
C ARG A 197 -23.04 -6.71 -20.24
N SER A 198 -23.27 -8.02 -20.16
CA SER A 198 -22.99 -8.79 -18.94
C SER A 198 -21.50 -9.04 -18.74
N PHE A 199 -21.09 -9.42 -17.52
CA PHE A 199 -19.70 -9.79 -17.21
C PHE A 199 -19.14 -10.82 -18.18
N ALA A 200 -19.90 -11.84 -18.52
CA ALA A 200 -19.51 -12.85 -19.52
C ALA A 200 -19.18 -12.25 -20.90
N GLN A 201 -19.74 -11.10 -21.27
CA GLN A 201 -19.60 -10.47 -22.58
C GLN A 201 -18.52 -9.39 -22.62
N PHE A 202 -18.31 -8.64 -21.53
CA PHE A 202 -17.26 -7.61 -21.50
C PHE A 202 -15.93 -8.13 -20.96
N CYS A 203 -15.93 -9.25 -20.23
CA CYS A 203 -14.71 -9.87 -19.75
C CYS A 203 -13.85 -10.37 -20.92
N ARG A 204 -12.55 -10.05 -20.90
CA ARG A 204 -11.59 -10.46 -21.93
C ARG A 204 -10.67 -11.58 -21.45
N SER A 205 -10.10 -11.42 -20.26
CA SER A 205 -9.10 -12.34 -19.70
C SER A 205 -9.63 -13.03 -18.47
N PHE A 206 -9.33 -14.33 -18.34
CA PHE A 206 -9.64 -15.15 -17.16
C PHE A 206 -11.14 -15.24 -16.78
N CYS A 207 -12.06 -15.04 -17.72
CA CYS A 207 -13.50 -15.06 -17.45
C CYS A 207 -14.01 -16.40 -16.91
N LYS A 208 -13.32 -17.49 -17.24
CA LYS A 208 -13.62 -18.86 -16.82
C LYS A 208 -12.78 -19.32 -15.63
N ILE A 209 -12.14 -18.41 -14.91
CA ILE A 209 -11.26 -18.78 -13.78
C ILE A 209 -12.01 -19.54 -12.67
N ASN A 210 -13.32 -19.32 -12.55
CA ASN A 210 -14.17 -19.95 -11.54
C ASN A 210 -14.85 -21.25 -12.00
N GLU A 211 -14.64 -21.70 -13.25
CA GLU A 211 -15.21 -22.97 -13.75
C GLU A 211 -14.83 -24.21 -12.91
N PRO A 212 -13.61 -24.32 -12.32
CA PRO A 212 -13.30 -25.42 -11.41
C PRO A 212 -14.24 -25.54 -10.20
N VAL A 213 -14.88 -24.44 -9.75
CA VAL A 213 -15.89 -24.47 -8.68
C VAL A 213 -17.15 -25.17 -9.15
N ARG A 214 -17.62 -24.83 -10.35
CA ARG A 214 -18.78 -25.48 -10.98
C ARG A 214 -18.50 -26.96 -11.22
N GLY A 215 -17.29 -27.28 -11.70
CA GLY A 215 -16.81 -28.66 -11.84
C GLY A 215 -16.87 -29.42 -10.52
N PHE A 216 -16.30 -28.86 -9.45
CA PHE A 216 -16.32 -29.47 -8.13
C PHE A 216 -17.75 -29.69 -7.60
N TYR A 217 -18.62 -28.68 -7.69
CA TYR A 217 -20.02 -28.79 -7.26
C TYR A 217 -20.78 -29.87 -8.02
N ASN A 218 -20.64 -29.92 -9.34
CA ASN A 218 -21.29 -30.93 -10.17
C ASN A 218 -20.81 -32.34 -9.83
N GLY A 219 -19.50 -32.53 -9.63
CA GLY A 219 -18.95 -33.81 -9.18
C GLY A 219 -19.44 -34.19 -7.78
N PHE A 220 -19.50 -33.23 -6.86
CA PHE A 220 -19.97 -33.44 -5.48
C PHE A 220 -21.43 -33.89 -5.45
N ARG A 221 -22.30 -33.22 -6.21
CA ARG A 221 -23.73 -33.57 -6.31
C ARG A 221 -23.93 -34.98 -6.87
N LEU A 222 -23.23 -35.33 -7.95
CA LEU A 222 -23.29 -36.68 -8.53
C LEU A 222 -22.87 -37.77 -7.54
N GLN A 223 -21.85 -37.49 -6.73
CA GLN A 223 -21.39 -38.42 -5.70
C GLN A 223 -22.39 -38.55 -4.56
N LEU A 224 -23.00 -37.44 -4.14
CA LEU A 224 -24.02 -37.42 -3.09
C LEU A 224 -25.30 -38.17 -3.52
N GLU A 225 -25.77 -37.94 -4.75
CA GLU A 225 -26.91 -38.66 -5.34
C GLU A 225 -26.64 -40.18 -5.43
N SER A 226 -25.43 -40.57 -5.85
CA SER A 226 -25.02 -41.98 -5.90
C SER A 226 -25.07 -42.64 -4.52
N ILE A 227 -24.56 -41.96 -3.49
CA ILE A 227 -24.57 -42.45 -2.11
C ILE A 227 -26.01 -42.53 -1.57
N ALA A 228 -26.84 -41.52 -1.88
CA ALA A 228 -28.26 -41.51 -1.48
C ALA A 228 -29.05 -42.68 -2.10
N MET A 229 -28.70 -43.10 -3.32
CA MET A 229 -29.25 -44.30 -3.97
C MET A 229 -28.69 -45.62 -3.43
N GLY A 230 -27.84 -45.60 -2.40
CA GLY A 230 -27.18 -46.79 -1.84
C GLY A 230 -26.04 -47.35 -2.70
N ASN A 231 -25.65 -46.65 -3.77
CA ASN A 231 -24.56 -47.06 -4.63
C ASN A 231 -23.20 -46.58 -4.08
N LYS A 232 -22.15 -47.33 -4.41
CA LYS A 232 -20.78 -46.91 -4.08
C LYS A 232 -20.42 -45.62 -4.82
N PRO A 233 -19.59 -44.73 -4.23
CA PRO A 233 -19.12 -43.53 -4.90
C PRO A 233 -18.41 -43.87 -6.22
N ASN A 234 -18.67 -43.06 -7.25
CA ASN A 234 -18.11 -43.27 -8.58
C ASN A 234 -16.59 -43.11 -8.56
N SER A 235 -15.84 -44.17 -8.89
CA SER A 235 -14.38 -44.16 -8.92
C SER A 235 -13.77 -43.22 -9.97
N ARG A 236 -14.56 -42.79 -10.95
CA ARG A 236 -14.16 -41.80 -11.98
C ARG A 236 -14.29 -40.35 -11.50
N ILE A 237 -14.81 -40.13 -10.30
CA ILE A 237 -14.97 -38.82 -9.67
C ILE A 237 -14.15 -38.82 -8.39
N ASN A 238 -13.07 -38.05 -8.38
CA ASN A 238 -12.18 -37.89 -7.24
C ASN A 238 -12.08 -36.40 -6.87
N LEU A 239 -12.72 -36.01 -5.78
CA LEU A 239 -12.87 -34.61 -5.35
C LEU A 239 -11.84 -34.22 -4.29
N ASN A 240 -10.56 -34.54 -4.54
CA ASN A 240 -9.48 -34.21 -3.62
C ASN A 240 -8.94 -32.79 -3.83
N TYR A 241 -8.34 -32.24 -2.77
CA TYR A 241 -7.49 -31.04 -2.83
C TYR A 241 -6.03 -31.46 -2.79
N PRO A 242 -5.11 -30.82 -3.54
CA PRO A 242 -5.30 -29.62 -4.37
C PRO A 242 -5.85 -29.85 -5.78
N LYS A 243 -5.81 -31.08 -6.27
CA LYS A 243 -6.24 -31.44 -7.64
C LYS A 243 -7.42 -32.40 -7.56
N SER A 244 -8.52 -32.04 -8.20
CA SER A 244 -9.69 -32.90 -8.37
C SER A 244 -9.74 -33.47 -9.78
N GLN A 245 -10.33 -34.65 -9.93
CA GLN A 245 -10.51 -35.33 -11.21
C GLN A 245 -11.97 -35.71 -11.40
N ILE A 246 -12.54 -35.38 -12.56
CA ILE A 246 -13.89 -35.76 -12.96
C ILE A 246 -13.80 -36.37 -14.36
N LEU A 247 -14.23 -37.62 -14.51
CA LEU A 247 -14.27 -38.32 -15.80
C LEU A 247 -12.93 -38.30 -16.56
N GLY A 248 -11.83 -38.44 -15.81
CA GLY A 248 -10.47 -38.41 -16.36
C GLY A 248 -9.86 -37.00 -16.52
N GLN A 249 -10.67 -35.94 -16.51
CA GLN A 249 -10.17 -34.56 -16.57
C GLN A 249 -9.76 -34.06 -15.18
N THR A 250 -8.54 -33.54 -15.06
CA THR A 250 -8.01 -33.00 -13.81
C THR A 250 -8.05 -31.48 -13.78
N PHE A 251 -8.48 -30.88 -12.67
CA PHE A 251 -8.46 -29.43 -12.46
C PHE A 251 -7.91 -29.08 -11.07
N THR A 252 -7.31 -27.89 -10.96
CA THR A 252 -6.75 -27.38 -9.70
C THR A 252 -7.77 -26.55 -8.94
N LEU A 253 -7.91 -26.82 -7.64
CA LEU A 253 -8.73 -26.06 -6.70
C LEU A 253 -7.92 -25.02 -5.91
N GLN A 254 -6.59 -24.99 -6.09
CA GLN A 254 -5.70 -24.13 -5.29
C GLN A 254 -5.99 -22.64 -5.45
N VAL A 255 -6.32 -22.22 -6.66
CA VAL A 255 -6.54 -20.79 -6.97
C VAL A 255 -7.78 -20.24 -6.25
N ILE A 256 -8.72 -21.10 -5.87
CA ILE A 256 -10.03 -20.67 -5.35
C ILE A 256 -10.13 -20.84 -3.82
N ARG A 257 -9.38 -21.77 -3.22
CA ARG A 257 -9.43 -22.01 -1.77
C ARG A 257 -8.28 -21.33 -1.04
N HIS A 258 -8.56 -20.16 -0.46
CA HIS A 258 -7.67 -19.46 0.46
C HIS A 258 -8.14 -19.68 1.90
N GLY A 259 -7.64 -20.72 2.56
CA GLY A 259 -7.95 -20.99 3.97
C GLY A 259 -6.96 -21.98 4.59
N LYS A 260 -6.29 -21.57 5.67
CA LYS A 260 -5.39 -22.42 6.48
C LYS A 260 -6.21 -23.41 7.32
N ASN A 261 -5.75 -24.66 7.37
CA ASN A 261 -6.03 -25.69 8.38
C ASN A 261 -7.45 -25.66 8.97
N ILE A 262 -8.38 -26.33 8.30
CA ILE A 262 -9.52 -26.92 8.99
C ILE A 262 -8.92 -28.13 9.72
N ARG A 263 -8.74 -28.03 11.03
CA ARG A 263 -8.53 -29.23 11.86
C ARG A 263 -9.77 -30.09 11.68
N GLU A 264 -9.63 -31.20 10.97
CA GLU A 264 -10.58 -32.30 11.08
C GLU A 264 -10.67 -32.64 12.58
N LYS A 265 -11.87 -32.44 13.13
CA LYS A 265 -12.33 -33.07 14.36
C LYS A 265 -13.57 -33.85 14.02
#